data_AF-A0A7V8VKL2-F1
#
_entry.id   AF-A0A7V8VKL2-F1
#
_cell.length_a   1.000
_cell.length_b   1.000
_cell.length_c   1.000
_cell.angle_alpha   90.00
_cell.angle_beta   90.00
_cell.angle_gamma   90.00
#
_symmetry.space_group_name_H-M   'P 1'
#
loop_
_entity.id
_entity.type
_entity.pdbx_description
1 polymer ?
#
loop_
_entity_poly.entity_id
_entity_poly.type
_entity_poly.pdbx_seq_one_letter_code
_entity_poly.pdbx_strand_id
1 'polypeptide(L)'
;MSVRDAADSDRDGVWAVLEPVIRAGETFAFDPATRRDDALASWFGPKARVFVAERVGRVVGTAWVRPNQPGLGSHVANASFAVAPAARGLGVGRALALQALLEAERLGYRAMQFNLVVATNQAAIELWRSLGFDEVGRLPEAFRLRGERYVDALVMRRDLGPRS
;
A
#
# COMPACT_ATOMS: atom_id res chain seq x y z
N MET A 1 12.99 14.62 4.13
CA MET A 1 12.08 13.68 3.45
C MET A 1 10.72 14.34 3.42
N SER A 2 10.08 14.40 2.27
CA SER A 2 8.75 14.98 2.10
C SER A 2 7.80 13.93 1.51
N VAL A 3 6.51 14.03 1.81
CA VAL A 3 5.46 13.25 1.14
C VAL A 3 4.55 14.24 0.43
N ARG A 4 4.26 13.99 -0.84
CA ARG A 4 3.45 14.86 -1.70
C ARG A 4 2.62 14.05 -2.67
N ASP A 5 1.62 14.68 -3.29
CA ASP A 5 0.90 14.10 -4.43
C ASP A 5 1.90 13.75 -5.54
N ALA A 6 1.65 12.61 -6.18
CA ALA A 6 2.40 12.17 -7.34
C ALA A 6 1.94 12.96 -8.57
N ALA A 7 2.89 13.48 -9.33
CA ALA A 7 2.69 14.03 -10.66
C ALA A 7 2.95 12.96 -11.72
N ASP A 8 2.51 13.20 -12.96
CA ASP A 8 2.79 12.29 -14.08
C ASP A 8 4.30 12.12 -14.34
N SER A 9 5.10 13.13 -14.03
CA SER A 9 6.58 13.06 -14.10
C SER A 9 7.20 12.11 -13.07
N ASP A 10 6.48 11.71 -12.02
CA ASP A 10 6.99 10.78 -11.00
C ASP A 10 6.90 9.31 -11.41
N ARG A 11 6.27 8.98 -12.54
CA ARG A 11 6.02 7.60 -12.98
C ARG A 11 7.28 6.74 -13.05
N ASP A 12 8.40 7.31 -13.51
CA ASP A 12 9.69 6.62 -13.53
C ASP A 12 10.23 6.35 -12.12
N GLY A 13 10.11 7.33 -11.22
CA GLY A 13 10.49 7.17 -9.82
C GLY A 13 9.62 6.15 -9.09
N VAL A 14 8.32 6.14 -9.38
CA VAL A 14 7.37 5.14 -8.86
C VAL A 14 7.73 3.75 -9.38
N TRP A 15 8.03 3.60 -10.66
CA TRP A 15 8.48 2.31 -11.22
C TRP A 15 9.77 1.82 -10.56
N ALA A 16 10.76 2.71 -10.37
CA ALA A 16 12.02 2.36 -9.70
C ALA A 16 11.83 1.85 -8.26
N VAL A 17 10.73 2.26 -7.59
CA VAL A 17 10.33 1.73 -6.28
C VAL A 17 9.57 0.40 -6.42
N LEU A 18 8.59 0.34 -7.34
CA LEU A 18 7.70 -0.81 -7.48
C LEU A 18 8.39 -2.04 -8.04
N GLU A 19 9.26 -1.88 -9.03
CA GLU A 19 9.92 -2.97 -9.73
C GLU A 19 10.59 -3.95 -8.75
N PRO A 20 11.56 -3.55 -7.91
CA PRO A 20 12.23 -4.50 -7.02
C PRO A 20 11.26 -5.17 -6.03
N VAL A 21 10.19 -4.47 -5.61
CA VAL A 21 9.16 -5.03 -4.71
C VAL A 21 8.32 -6.09 -5.42
N ILE A 22 7.88 -5.83 -6.65
CA ILE A 22 7.11 -6.77 -7.47
C ILE A 22 7.99 -7.96 -7.86
N ARG A 23 9.22 -7.72 -8.31
CA ARG A 23 10.14 -8.80 -8.67
C ARG A 23 10.44 -9.71 -7.48
N ALA A 24 10.53 -9.19 -6.25
CA ALA A 24 10.75 -10.02 -5.07
C ALA A 24 9.63 -11.07 -4.88
N GLY A 25 8.37 -10.72 -5.14
CA GLY A 25 7.24 -11.67 -5.04
C GLY A 25 6.92 -12.09 -3.60
N GLU A 26 7.17 -11.20 -2.63
CA GLU A 26 7.04 -11.49 -1.20
C GLU A 26 5.86 -10.78 -0.53
N THR A 27 5.40 -9.66 -1.11
CA THR A 27 4.46 -8.75 -0.43
C THR A 27 3.31 -8.29 -1.32
N PHE A 28 3.48 -8.26 -2.64
CA PHE A 28 2.45 -7.85 -3.60
C PHE A 28 1.99 -9.04 -4.42
N ALA A 29 0.68 -9.11 -4.71
CA ALA A 29 0.07 -10.17 -5.51
C ALA A 29 0.28 -10.01 -7.03
N PHE A 30 1.05 -9.01 -7.46
CA PHE A 30 1.46 -8.91 -8.85
C PHE A 30 2.32 -10.11 -9.23
N ASP A 31 2.15 -10.59 -10.45
CA ASP A 31 3.10 -11.53 -11.04
C ASP A 31 4.50 -10.90 -11.06
N PRO A 32 5.57 -11.58 -10.60
CA PRO A 32 6.93 -11.09 -10.73
C PRO A 32 7.37 -10.77 -12.17
N ALA A 33 6.65 -11.22 -13.19
CA ALA A 33 6.84 -10.87 -14.61
C ALA A 33 6.00 -9.68 -15.09
N THR A 34 5.17 -9.08 -14.23
CA THR A 34 4.34 -7.89 -14.55
C THR A 34 5.17 -6.81 -15.24
N ARG A 35 4.69 -6.29 -16.37
CA ARG A 35 5.38 -5.25 -17.13
C ARG A 35 5.21 -3.90 -16.44
N ARG A 36 6.17 -2.99 -16.68
CA ARG A 36 6.14 -1.63 -16.15
C ARG A 36 4.81 -0.93 -16.37
N ASP A 37 4.32 -0.95 -17.61
CA ASP A 37 3.14 -0.17 -17.98
C ASP A 37 1.87 -0.74 -17.32
N ASP A 38 1.76 -2.06 -17.17
CA ASP A 38 0.64 -2.71 -16.47
C ASP A 38 0.66 -2.38 -14.97
N ALA A 39 1.84 -2.42 -14.33
CA ALA A 39 2.00 -2.06 -12.93
C ALA A 39 1.64 -0.58 -12.69
N LEU A 40 2.14 0.33 -13.54
CA LEU A 40 1.85 1.75 -13.43
C LEU A 40 0.38 2.07 -13.73
N ALA A 41 -0.23 1.43 -14.74
CA ALA A 41 -1.65 1.60 -15.04
C ALA A 41 -2.53 1.16 -13.88
N SER A 42 -2.17 0.06 -13.20
CA SER A 42 -2.87 -0.40 -11.99
C SER A 42 -2.67 0.55 -10.81
N TRP A 43 -1.45 1.02 -10.58
CA TRP A 43 -1.07 1.88 -9.47
C TRP A 43 -1.69 3.28 -9.56
N PHE A 44 -1.69 3.87 -10.76
CA PHE A 44 -2.33 5.15 -11.09
C PHE A 44 -3.76 4.98 -11.59
N GLY A 45 -4.40 3.85 -11.29
CA GLY A 45 -5.72 3.50 -11.80
C GLY A 45 -6.83 4.46 -11.34
N PRO A 46 -8.05 4.28 -11.86
CA PRO A 46 -9.17 5.18 -11.60
C PRO A 46 -9.43 5.38 -10.10
N LYS A 47 -9.74 6.63 -9.71
CA LYS A 47 -10.02 7.04 -8.33
C LYS A 47 -8.85 6.89 -7.35
N ALA A 48 -7.66 6.48 -7.81
CA ALA A 48 -6.47 6.46 -6.98
C ALA A 48 -5.93 7.87 -6.74
N ARG A 49 -5.70 8.20 -5.48
CA ARG A 49 -4.92 9.36 -5.05
C ARG A 49 -3.53 8.84 -4.74
N VAL A 50 -2.56 9.16 -5.59
CA VAL A 50 -1.21 8.60 -5.52
C VAL A 50 -0.27 9.61 -4.85
N PHE A 51 0.56 9.13 -3.94
CA PHE A 51 1.56 9.89 -3.22
C PHE A 51 2.95 9.34 -3.50
N VAL A 52 3.95 10.21 -3.42
CA VAL A 52 5.37 9.85 -3.40
C VAL A 52 6.04 10.40 -2.16
N ALA A 53 6.94 9.59 -1.59
CA ALA A 53 7.90 10.04 -0.60
C ALA A 53 9.21 10.36 -1.32
N GLU A 54 9.69 11.60 -1.16
CA GLU A 54 10.89 12.09 -1.82
C GLU A 54 12.01 12.34 -0.80
N ARG A 55 13.22 11.98 -1.18
CA ARG A 55 14.44 12.25 -0.44
C ARG A 55 15.57 12.60 -1.40
N VAL A 56 16.14 13.80 -1.23
CA VAL A 56 17.22 14.34 -2.08
C VAL A 56 16.86 14.26 -3.58
N GLY A 57 15.67 14.75 -3.93
CA GLY A 57 15.21 14.79 -5.33
C GLY A 57 14.83 13.43 -5.94
N ARG A 58 14.79 12.36 -5.14
CA ARG A 58 14.47 11.00 -5.61
C ARG A 58 13.24 10.45 -4.91
N VAL A 59 12.36 9.83 -5.68
CA VAL A 59 11.25 9.02 -5.15
C VAL A 59 11.83 7.79 -4.47
N VAL A 60 11.57 7.65 -3.17
CA VAL A 60 12.04 6.53 -2.33
C VAL A 60 10.89 5.69 -1.77
N GLY A 61 9.66 6.11 -2.02
CA GLY A 61 8.47 5.35 -1.69
C GLY A 61 7.25 5.92 -2.40
N THR A 62 6.20 5.12 -2.51
CA THR A 62 4.93 5.52 -3.08
C THR A 62 3.78 4.84 -2.35
N ALA A 63 2.63 5.50 -2.36
CA ALA A 63 1.38 4.93 -1.88
C ALA A 63 0.23 5.38 -2.76
N TRP A 64 -0.90 4.70 -2.67
CA TRP A 64 -2.17 5.24 -3.15
C TRP A 64 -3.28 5.01 -2.15
N VAL A 65 -4.33 5.83 -2.25
CA VAL A 65 -5.61 5.68 -1.54
C VAL A 65 -6.74 5.66 -2.56
N ARG A 66 -7.68 4.72 -2.44
CA ARG A 66 -8.90 4.66 -3.27
C ARG A 66 -10.03 3.95 -2.53
N PRO A 67 -11.27 3.96 -3.04
CA PRO A 67 -12.33 3.15 -2.46
C PRO A 67 -11.97 1.66 -2.51
N ASN A 68 -12.14 0.94 -1.40
CA ASN A 68 -11.88 -0.49 -1.33
C ASN A 68 -12.84 -1.30 -2.23
N GLN A 69 -14.08 -0.81 -2.32
CA GLN A 69 -15.16 -1.41 -3.08
C GLN A 69 -15.95 -0.32 -3.84
N PRO A 70 -16.65 -0.68 -4.93
CA PRO A 70 -17.52 0.26 -5.65
C PRO A 70 -18.81 0.57 -4.88
N GLY A 71 -19.54 1.60 -5.33
CA GLY A 71 -20.92 1.87 -4.93
C GLY A 71 -21.14 1.90 -3.41
N LEU A 72 -21.99 1.01 -2.91
CA LEU A 72 -22.38 0.95 -1.49
C LEU A 72 -21.19 0.68 -0.54
N GLY A 73 -20.09 0.09 -1.04
CA GLY A 73 -18.87 -0.15 -0.28
C GLY A 73 -17.84 0.97 -0.35
N SER A 74 -18.10 2.06 -1.07
CA SER A 74 -17.09 3.10 -1.35
C SER A 74 -16.75 3.98 -0.16
N HIS A 75 -17.42 3.80 0.98
CA HIS A 75 -17.16 4.54 2.22
C HIS A 75 -15.97 3.96 3.01
N VAL A 76 -15.41 2.82 2.59
CA VAL A 76 -14.18 2.23 3.14
C VAL A 76 -13.04 2.45 2.15
N ALA A 77 -11.95 3.05 2.61
CA ALA A 77 -10.73 3.22 1.83
C ALA A 77 -9.90 1.94 1.79
N ASN A 78 -9.11 1.78 0.73
CA ASN A 78 -7.99 0.87 0.65
C ASN A 78 -6.74 1.66 0.26
N ALA A 79 -5.58 1.16 0.65
CA ALA A 79 -4.31 1.72 0.26
C ALA A 79 -3.28 0.62 -0.01
N SER A 80 -2.28 0.93 -0.82
CA SER A 80 -1.06 0.12 -0.96
C SER A 80 0.17 1.01 -0.83
N PHE A 81 1.27 0.41 -0.40
CA PHE A 81 2.50 1.11 -0.06
C PHE A 81 3.70 0.33 -0.60
N ALA A 82 4.65 1.04 -1.21
CA ALA A 82 5.93 0.49 -1.61
C ALA A 82 7.05 1.43 -1.15
N VAL A 83 8.13 0.85 -0.65
CA VAL A 83 9.33 1.57 -0.20
C VAL A 83 10.54 0.96 -0.87
N ALA A 84 11.39 1.81 -1.43
CA ALA A 84 12.64 1.39 -2.05
C ALA A 84 13.47 0.57 -1.05
N PRO A 85 14.11 -0.55 -1.45
CA PRO A 85 14.91 -1.37 -0.54
C PRO A 85 15.94 -0.56 0.25
N ALA A 86 16.64 0.37 -0.40
CA ALA A 86 17.64 1.25 0.21
C ALA A 86 17.07 2.29 1.20
N ALA A 87 15.75 2.44 1.27
CA ALA A 87 15.07 3.40 2.14
C ALA A 87 14.24 2.74 3.25
N ARG A 88 14.32 1.40 3.38
CA ARG A 88 13.69 0.65 4.48
C ARG A 88 14.35 1.01 5.83
N GLY A 89 13.57 0.96 6.90
CA GLY A 89 14.05 1.34 8.25
C GLY A 89 14.21 2.85 8.48
N LEU A 90 14.02 3.70 7.45
CA LEU A 90 14.21 5.15 7.53
C LEU A 90 12.89 5.92 7.76
N GLY A 91 11.83 5.23 8.19
CA GLY A 91 10.52 5.82 8.47
C GLY A 91 9.66 6.16 7.24
N VAL A 92 10.11 5.85 6.01
CA VAL A 92 9.38 6.16 4.76
C VAL A 92 7.97 5.55 4.75
N GLY A 93 7.85 4.26 5.09
CA GLY A 93 6.56 3.57 5.12
C GLY A 93 5.57 4.21 6.09
N ARG A 94 6.05 4.61 7.28
CA ARG A 94 5.23 5.31 8.27
C ARG A 94 4.79 6.68 7.78
N ALA A 95 5.68 7.45 7.15
CA ALA A 95 5.34 8.76 6.60
C ALA A 95 4.27 8.66 5.50
N LEU A 96 4.40 7.70 4.57
CA LEU A 96 3.39 7.43 3.55
C LEU A 96 2.05 6.99 4.16
N ALA A 97 2.08 6.09 5.15
CA ALA A 97 0.89 5.60 5.82
C ALA A 97 0.12 6.73 6.53
N LEU A 98 0.82 7.61 7.24
CA LEU A 98 0.21 8.77 7.89
C LEU A 98 -0.43 9.72 6.86
N GLN A 99 0.25 9.99 5.73
CA GLN A 99 -0.34 10.80 4.67
C GLN A 99 -1.59 10.14 4.07
N ALA A 100 -1.56 8.84 3.83
CA ALA A 100 -2.69 8.09 3.30
C ALA A 100 -3.90 8.11 4.24
N LEU A 101 -3.67 7.97 5.55
CA LEU A 101 -4.71 8.07 6.58
C LEU A 101 -5.32 9.47 6.64
N LEU A 102 -4.48 10.52 6.65
CA LEU A 102 -4.93 11.91 6.63
C LEU A 102 -5.77 12.22 5.38
N GLU A 103 -5.33 11.77 4.20
CA GLU A 103 -6.12 11.95 2.98
C GLU A 103 -7.44 11.19 3.06
N ALA A 104 -7.42 9.96 3.58
CA ALA A 104 -8.64 9.16 3.69
C ALA A 104 -9.68 9.82 4.63
N GLU A 105 -9.23 10.36 5.77
CA GLU A 105 -10.05 11.15 6.68
C GLU A 105 -10.60 12.41 5.99
N ARG A 106 -9.75 13.15 5.27
CA ARG A 106 -10.13 14.37 4.53
C ARG A 106 -11.16 14.10 3.43
N LEU A 107 -11.09 12.92 2.80
CA LEU A 107 -12.04 12.47 1.78
C LEU A 107 -13.35 11.90 2.38
N GLY A 108 -13.47 11.82 3.70
CA GLY A 108 -14.69 11.39 4.39
C GLY A 108 -14.88 9.87 4.41
N TYR A 109 -13.83 9.07 4.20
CA TYR A 109 -13.93 7.62 4.41
C TYR A 109 -14.17 7.31 5.89
N ARG A 110 -14.99 6.29 6.17
CA ARG A 110 -15.32 5.86 7.54
C ARG A 110 -14.27 4.92 8.14
N ALA A 111 -13.57 4.19 7.29
CA ALA A 111 -12.55 3.21 7.67
C ALA A 111 -11.53 3.04 6.55
N MET A 112 -10.38 2.47 6.88
CA MET A 112 -9.41 1.93 5.93
C MET A 112 -9.26 0.43 6.15
N GLN A 113 -9.24 -0.35 5.07
CA GLN A 113 -9.08 -1.79 5.10
C GLN A 113 -8.02 -2.24 4.11
N PHE A 114 -7.15 -3.15 4.52
CA PHE A 114 -6.21 -3.89 3.68
C PHE A 114 -6.72 -5.32 3.52
N ASN A 115 -7.01 -5.73 2.29
CA ASN A 115 -7.63 -7.04 2.02
C ASN A 115 -6.63 -8.20 2.02
N LEU A 116 -5.35 -7.89 1.80
CA LEU A 116 -4.29 -8.89 1.67
C LEU A 116 -2.99 -8.29 2.20
N VAL A 117 -2.68 -8.60 3.46
CA VAL A 117 -1.37 -8.38 4.06
C VAL A 117 -0.70 -9.74 4.25
N VAL A 118 0.35 -10.04 3.48
CA VAL A 118 1.02 -11.35 3.56
C VAL A 118 1.51 -11.60 4.99
N ALA A 119 1.16 -12.74 5.57
CA ALA A 119 1.40 -13.02 7.00
C ALA A 119 2.90 -13.09 7.36
N THR A 120 3.78 -13.30 6.39
CA THR A 120 5.24 -13.26 6.59
C THR A 120 5.82 -11.85 6.54
N ASN A 121 5.05 -10.82 6.15
CA ASN A 121 5.50 -9.43 6.08
C ASN A 121 5.39 -8.74 7.45
N GLN A 122 6.18 -9.22 8.41
CA GLN A 122 6.05 -8.83 9.80
C GLN A 122 6.30 -7.33 10.04
N ALA A 123 7.23 -6.73 9.30
CA ALA A 123 7.50 -5.30 9.37
C ALA A 123 6.26 -4.44 8.99
N ALA A 124 5.49 -4.87 7.99
CA ALA A 124 4.26 -4.17 7.63
C ALA A 124 3.17 -4.39 8.68
N ILE A 125 3.01 -5.63 9.18
CA ILE A 125 2.01 -5.96 10.20
C ILE A 125 2.24 -5.13 11.47
N GLU A 126 3.48 -5.02 11.94
CA GLU A 126 3.86 -4.20 13.09
C GLU A 126 3.57 -2.71 12.84
N LEU A 127 3.90 -2.20 11.64
CA LEU A 127 3.56 -0.84 11.25
C LEU A 127 2.04 -0.62 11.29
N TRP A 128 1.24 -1.50 10.72
CA TRP A 128 -0.22 -1.36 10.70
C TRP A 128 -0.81 -1.38 12.10
N ARG A 129 -0.39 -2.32 12.95
CA ARG A 129 -0.80 -2.37 14.37
C ARG A 129 -0.43 -1.08 15.11
N SER A 130 0.79 -0.57 14.92
CA SER A 130 1.22 0.70 15.54
C SER A 130 0.42 1.93 15.08
N LEU A 131 -0.26 1.82 13.94
CA LEU A 131 -1.13 2.86 13.38
C LEU A 131 -2.62 2.60 13.65
N GLY A 132 -2.95 1.65 14.53
CA GLY A 132 -4.32 1.37 14.97
C GLY A 132 -5.14 0.48 14.04
N PHE A 133 -4.48 -0.35 13.21
CA PHE A 133 -5.17 -1.40 12.46
C PHE A 133 -5.25 -2.69 13.26
N ASP A 134 -6.45 -3.28 13.25
CA ASP A 134 -6.72 -4.59 13.83
C ASP A 134 -6.76 -5.67 12.73
N GLU A 135 -6.32 -6.89 13.08
CA GLU A 135 -6.56 -8.09 12.26
C GLU A 135 -8.02 -8.49 12.42
N VAL A 136 -8.81 -8.35 11.35
CA VAL A 136 -10.26 -8.69 11.35
C VAL A 136 -10.54 -10.01 10.64
N GLY A 137 -9.52 -10.61 10.03
CA GLY A 137 -9.62 -11.90 9.37
C GLY A 137 -8.26 -12.43 8.94
N ARG A 138 -8.20 -13.74 8.77
CA ARG A 138 -7.05 -14.48 8.26
C ARG A 138 -7.51 -15.42 7.17
N LEU A 139 -6.82 -15.38 6.05
CA LEU A 139 -7.09 -16.17 4.85
C LEU A 139 -5.98 -17.22 4.73
N PRO A 140 -6.27 -18.50 5.04
CA PRO A 140 -5.28 -19.57 4.93
C PRO A 140 -4.75 -19.71 3.51
N GLU A 141 -3.44 -19.86 3.35
CA GLU A 141 -2.77 -20.15 2.06
C GLU A 141 -3.11 -19.18 0.90
N ALA A 142 -3.57 -17.97 1.23
CA ALA A 142 -4.08 -17.00 0.25
C ALA A 142 -3.01 -16.24 -0.53
N PHE A 143 -1.73 -16.52 -0.29
CA PHE A 143 -0.62 -15.93 -1.03
C PHE A 143 0.43 -16.96 -1.41
N ARG A 144 0.79 -17.02 -2.70
CA ARG A 144 1.86 -17.86 -3.21
C ARG A 144 3.17 -17.07 -3.26
N LEU A 145 4.13 -17.45 -2.43
CA LEU A 145 5.51 -16.95 -2.53
C LEU A 145 6.20 -17.55 -3.76
N ARG A 146 7.36 -17.02 -4.15
CA ARG A 146 8.18 -17.64 -5.21
C ARG A 146 8.41 -19.14 -4.92
N GLY A 147 8.17 -19.99 -5.92
CA GLY A 147 8.14 -21.44 -5.78
C GLY A 147 6.73 -21.98 -5.54
N GLU A 148 6.61 -23.07 -4.77
CA GLU A 148 5.34 -23.74 -4.44
C GLU A 148 4.93 -23.57 -2.96
N ARG A 149 5.42 -22.52 -2.30
CA ARG A 149 5.08 -22.24 -0.90
C ARG A 149 3.90 -21.28 -0.82
N TYR A 150 2.84 -21.73 -0.17
CA TYR A 150 1.66 -20.92 0.15
C TYR A 150 1.71 -20.44 1.60
N VAL A 151 1.29 -19.21 1.83
CA VAL A 151 1.25 -18.59 3.17
C VAL A 151 -0.05 -17.84 3.35
N ASP A 152 -0.44 -17.67 4.60
CA ASP A 152 -1.63 -16.91 4.96
C ASP A 152 -1.52 -15.44 4.51
N ALA A 153 -2.69 -14.81 4.35
CA ALA A 153 -2.82 -13.38 4.29
C ALA A 153 -3.79 -12.87 5.36
N LEU A 154 -3.57 -11.67 5.85
CA LEU A 154 -4.41 -11.01 6.84
C LEU A 154 -5.30 -9.98 6.16
N VAL A 155 -6.52 -9.88 6.66
CA VAL A 155 -7.39 -8.72 6.44
C VAL A 155 -7.23 -7.81 7.65
N MET A 156 -6.78 -6.57 7.41
CA MET A 156 -6.56 -5.59 8.47
C MET A 156 -7.46 -4.38 8.27
N ARG A 157 -8.03 -3.84 9.34
CA ARG A 157 -8.96 -2.69 9.27
C ARG A 157 -8.72 -1.71 10.41
N ARG A 158 -8.92 -0.42 10.11
CA ARG A 158 -8.95 0.68 11.08
C ARG A 158 -10.16 1.58 10.80
N ASP A 159 -10.84 2.05 11.84
CA ASP A 159 -11.84 3.12 11.74
C ASP A 159 -11.16 4.51 11.65
N LEU A 160 -11.72 5.44 10.86
CA LEU A 160 -11.16 6.77 10.55
C LEU A 160 -11.98 7.94 11.13
N GLY A 161 -12.93 7.66 12.01
CA GLY A 161 -13.74 8.67 12.68
C GLY A 161 -14.33 8.15 13.98
N PRO A 162 -15.01 9.01 14.76
CA PRO A 162 -15.72 8.56 15.96
C PRO A 162 -16.75 7.49 15.57
N ARG A 163 -16.76 6.38 16.32
CA ARG A 163 -17.81 5.38 16.20
C ARG A 163 -19.12 6.06 16.62
N SER A 164 -20.00 6.28 15.65
CA SER A 164 -21.39 6.73 15.89
C SER A 164 -22.13 5.72 16.73
#